data_AF-A0A973FB85-F1
#
_entry.id   AF-A0A973FB85-F1
#
_cell.length_a   1.000
_cell.length_b   1.000
_cell.length_c   1.000
_cell.angle_alpha   90.00
_cell.angle_beta   90.00
_cell.angle_gamma   90.00
#
_symmetry.space_group_name_H-M   'P 1'
#
loop_
_entity.id
_entity.type
_entity.pdbx_description
1 polymer ?
#
loop_
_entity_poly.entity_id
_entity_poly.type
_entity_poly.pdbx_seq_one_letter_code
_entity_poly.pdbx_strand_id
1 'polypeptide(L)'
;MSRDQRVQSNWALLFARHKAAMLKQPLVVVFTLSPSFLGASPAHYRFMLKGLQETETGLVKRNIPFFLLFGDPAEVLPGFLGEMNAGVMVTDYSPMKISRQWKAGVSQRISIPLYEVDAHNIVPCRTASQKQEYAARTFRPKITALLGEFLKPFPEPSAMPSATPCMPANW
;
A
#
# COMPACT_ATOMS: atom_id res chain seq x y z
N MET A 1 2.81 -2.41 -0.87
CA MET A 1 1.55 -2.77 -0.18
C MET A 1 1.92 -3.31 1.19
N SER A 2 1.18 -2.95 2.24
CA SER A 2 1.39 -3.47 3.61
C SER A 2 0.06 -3.69 4.34
N ARG A 3 -0.67 -2.61 4.65
CA ARG A 3 -1.91 -2.67 5.43
C ARG A 3 -3.12 -3.00 4.56
N ASP A 4 -3.20 -2.44 3.35
CA ASP A 4 -4.38 -2.51 2.50
C ASP A 4 -4.20 -3.55 1.39
N GLN A 5 -4.32 -4.82 1.78
CA GLN A 5 -4.06 -6.00 0.95
C GLN A 5 -5.25 -6.38 0.06
N ARG A 6 -5.56 -5.51 -0.92
CA ARG A 6 -6.67 -5.70 -1.86
C ARG A 6 -6.46 -4.89 -3.14
N VAL A 7 -7.06 -5.37 -4.23
CA VAL A 7 -7.01 -4.70 -5.55
C VAL A 7 -8.13 -3.67 -5.71
N GLN A 8 -9.36 -4.05 -5.34
CA GLN A 8 -10.52 -3.18 -5.42
C GLN A 8 -10.55 -2.19 -4.26
N SER A 9 -11.09 -1.00 -4.52
CA SER A 9 -11.32 0.04 -3.50
C SER A 9 -10.07 0.35 -2.66
N ASN A 10 -8.94 0.54 -3.34
CA ASN A 10 -7.64 0.81 -2.74
C ASN A 10 -7.05 2.12 -3.30
N TRP A 11 -7.16 3.20 -2.52
CA TRP A 11 -6.66 4.52 -2.93
C TRP A 11 -5.14 4.55 -3.16
N ALA A 12 -4.35 3.78 -2.41
CA ALA A 12 -2.90 3.71 -2.61
C ALA A 12 -2.56 3.10 -3.97
N LEU A 13 -3.24 2.01 -4.34
CA LEU A 13 -3.07 1.39 -5.65
C LEU A 13 -3.55 2.29 -6.79
N LEU A 14 -4.71 2.93 -6.64
CA LEU A 14 -5.25 3.86 -7.62
C LEU A 14 -4.33 5.07 -7.83
N PHE A 15 -3.77 5.62 -6.76
CA PHE A 15 -2.80 6.72 -6.82
C PHE A 15 -1.50 6.29 -7.50
N ALA A 16 -0.95 5.12 -7.14
CA ALA A 16 0.25 4.58 -7.77
C ALA A 16 0.04 4.38 -9.29
N ARG A 17 -1.13 3.86 -9.68
CA ARG A 17 -1.53 3.70 -11.08
C ARG A 17 -1.63 5.03 -11.81
N HIS A 18 -2.27 6.02 -11.20
CA HIS A 18 -2.36 7.36 -11.78
C HIS A 18 -0.96 7.98 -11.99
N LYS A 19 -0.06 7.85 -11.01
CA LYS A 19 1.34 8.28 -11.14
C LYS A 19 2.09 7.55 -12.25
N ALA A 20 1.96 6.23 -12.32
CA ALA A 20 2.58 5.42 -13.38
C ALA A 20 2.09 5.85 -14.78
N ALA A 21 0.78 6.07 -14.94
CA ALA A 21 0.20 6.54 -16.19
C ALA A 21 0.69 7.94 -16.60
N MET A 22 0.74 8.89 -15.64
CA MET A 22 1.30 10.23 -15.88
C MET A 22 2.76 10.18 -16.35
N LEU A 23 3.56 9.30 -15.75
CA LEU A 23 4.98 9.14 -16.06
C LEU A 23 5.24 8.23 -17.27
N LYS A 24 4.18 7.61 -17.84
CA LYS A 24 4.28 6.59 -18.89
C LYS A 24 5.22 5.44 -18.51
N GLN A 25 5.18 5.02 -17.25
CA GLN A 25 5.99 3.95 -16.68
C GLN A 25 5.12 2.75 -16.27
N PRO A 26 5.68 1.54 -16.18
CA PRO A 26 4.98 0.39 -15.63
C PRO A 26 4.67 0.57 -14.13
N LEU A 27 3.69 -0.18 -13.64
CA LEU A 27 3.35 -0.27 -12.22
C LEU A 27 3.61 -1.70 -11.74
N VAL A 28 4.27 -1.82 -10.59
CA VAL A 28 4.51 -3.09 -9.90
C VAL A 28 4.01 -2.97 -8.47
N VAL A 29 3.46 -4.06 -7.93
CA VAL A 29 3.13 -4.17 -6.51
C VAL A 29 4.15 -5.08 -5.83
N VAL A 30 4.67 -4.63 -4.70
CA VAL A 30 5.52 -5.44 -3.83
C VAL A 30 4.92 -5.53 -2.43
N PHE A 31 5.02 -6.72 -1.83
CA PHE A 31 4.72 -6.98 -0.43
C PHE A 31 5.94 -7.60 0.24
N THR A 32 6.30 -7.11 1.42
CA THR A 32 7.41 -7.69 2.22
C THR A 32 6.85 -8.46 3.40
N LEU A 33 7.08 -9.76 3.40
CA LEU A 33 6.76 -10.69 4.46
C LEU A 33 7.82 -10.62 5.56
N SER A 34 7.50 -9.91 6.65
CA SER A 34 8.36 -9.87 7.83
C SER A 34 8.37 -11.24 8.54
N PRO A 35 9.53 -11.75 8.98
CA PRO A 35 9.64 -13.03 9.68
C PRO A 35 8.88 -13.05 11.02
N SER A 36 8.66 -11.88 11.61
CA SER A 36 7.77 -11.71 12.76
C SER A 36 7.00 -10.39 12.68
N PHE A 37 5.78 -10.38 13.20
CA PHE A 37 4.95 -9.18 13.25
C PHE A 37 4.14 -9.15 14.54
N LEU A 38 4.64 -8.44 15.57
CA LEU A 38 3.91 -8.17 16.82
C LEU A 38 3.29 -9.42 17.47
N GLY A 39 4.02 -10.54 17.47
CA GLY A 39 3.54 -11.80 18.05
C GLY A 39 2.51 -12.54 17.19
N ALA A 40 2.37 -12.19 15.91
CA ALA A 40 1.48 -12.90 14.98
C ALA A 40 1.81 -14.40 14.92
N SER A 41 0.81 -15.21 15.28
CA SER A 41 0.89 -16.67 15.17
C SER A 41 0.85 -17.16 13.71
N PRO A 42 1.22 -18.42 13.44
CA PRO A 42 1.14 -19.02 12.10
C PRO A 42 -0.26 -18.95 11.46
N ALA A 43 -1.33 -18.92 12.26
CA ALA A 43 -2.70 -18.81 11.76
C ALA A 43 -2.94 -17.44 11.09
N HIS A 44 -2.41 -16.35 11.66
CA HIS A 44 -2.50 -15.01 11.07
C HIS A 44 -1.78 -14.97 9.73
N TYR A 45 -0.56 -15.52 9.68
CA TYR A 45 0.21 -15.61 8.43
C TYR A 45 -0.50 -16.46 7.38
N ARG A 46 -1.06 -17.61 7.75
CA ARG A 46 -1.81 -18.47 6.83
C ARG A 46 -3.01 -17.74 6.22
N PHE A 47 -3.76 -16.98 7.03
CA PHE A 47 -4.89 -16.20 6.54
C PHE A 47 -4.43 -15.11 5.58
N MET A 48 -3.40 -14.34 5.96
CA MET A 48 -2.84 -13.27 5.15
C MET A 48 -2.29 -13.77 3.81
N LEU A 49 -1.48 -14.83 3.81
CA LEU A 49 -0.85 -15.37 2.60
C LEU A 49 -1.89 -15.89 1.60
N LYS A 50 -2.94 -16.58 2.07
CA LYS A 50 -4.07 -16.98 1.21
C LYS A 50 -4.76 -15.76 0.56
N GLY A 51 -5.00 -14.71 1.33
CA GLY A 51 -5.57 -13.47 0.79
C GLY A 51 -4.64 -12.76 -0.22
N LEU A 52 -3.33 -12.83 0.00
CA LEU A 52 -2.36 -12.28 -0.94
C LEU A 52 -2.28 -13.07 -2.26
N GLN A 53 -2.47 -14.40 -2.23
CA GLN A 53 -2.60 -15.23 -3.45
C GLN A 53 -3.80 -14.80 -4.32
N GLU A 54 -4.94 -14.53 -3.68
CA GLU A 54 -6.13 -13.98 -4.38
C GLU A 54 -5.88 -12.56 -4.89
N THR A 55 -5.19 -11.73 -4.10
CA THR A 55 -4.82 -10.36 -4.47
C THR A 55 -3.91 -10.34 -5.70
N GLU A 56 -2.89 -11.21 -5.73
CA GLU A 56 -2.02 -11.39 -6.90
C GLU A 56 -2.85 -11.72 -8.14
N THR A 57 -3.76 -12.69 -8.05
CA THR A 57 -4.62 -13.07 -9.18
C THR A 57 -5.42 -11.87 -9.69
N GLY A 58 -5.91 -11.01 -8.79
CA GLY A 58 -6.62 -9.78 -9.15
C GLY A 58 -5.74 -8.71 -9.81
N LEU A 59 -4.44 -8.66 -9.46
CA LEU A 59 -3.44 -7.75 -10.03
C LEU A 59 -2.97 -8.22 -11.42
N VAL A 60 -2.72 -9.52 -11.58
CA VAL A 60 -2.30 -10.13 -12.86
C VAL A 60 -3.36 -9.92 -13.93
N LYS A 61 -4.66 -10.06 -13.59
CA LYS A 61 -5.79 -9.74 -14.49
C LYS A 61 -5.79 -8.29 -15.00
N ARG A 62 -5.03 -7.40 -14.37
CA ARG A 62 -4.89 -5.97 -14.70
C ARG A 62 -3.50 -5.62 -15.24
N ASN A 63 -2.69 -6.63 -15.58
CA ASN A 63 -1.30 -6.49 -16.02
C ASN A 63 -0.42 -5.76 -14.99
N ILE A 64 -0.62 -6.03 -13.69
CA ILE A 64 0.19 -5.47 -12.61
C ILE A 64 0.97 -6.62 -11.96
N PRO A 65 2.30 -6.70 -12.14
CA PRO A 65 3.13 -7.71 -11.49
C PRO A 65 3.08 -7.59 -9.96
N PHE A 66 3.12 -8.74 -9.28
CA PHE A 66 3.18 -8.83 -7.83
C PHE A 66 4.46 -9.52 -7.38
N PHE A 67 5.20 -8.91 -6.46
CA PHE A 67 6.41 -9.48 -5.87
C PHE A 67 6.25 -9.68 -4.38
N LEU A 68 6.62 -10.86 -3.91
CA LEU A 68 6.70 -11.20 -2.50
C LEU A 68 8.17 -11.25 -2.07
N LEU A 69 8.57 -10.36 -1.17
CA LEU A 69 9.90 -10.36 -0.56
C LEU A 69 9.80 -10.94 0.85
N PHE A 70 10.88 -11.53 1.35
CA PHE A 70 10.97 -12.02 2.72
C PHE A 70 12.09 -11.29 3.48
N GLY A 71 11.80 -10.80 4.68
CA GLY A 71 12.78 -10.10 5.53
C GLY A 71 12.25 -8.81 6.13
N ASP A 72 13.16 -8.01 6.72
CA ASP A 72 12.80 -6.68 7.24
C ASP A 72 12.56 -5.71 6.07
N PRO A 73 11.36 -5.08 5.98
CA PRO A 73 11.06 -4.11 4.92
C PRO A 73 12.08 -2.98 4.76
N ALA A 74 12.67 -2.49 5.84
CA ALA A 74 13.68 -1.44 5.77
C ALA A 74 14.97 -1.90 5.09
N GLU A 75 15.33 -3.18 5.21
CA GLU A 75 16.56 -3.74 4.62
C GLU A 75 16.34 -4.24 3.20
N VAL A 76 15.24 -4.95 2.92
CA VAL A 76 15.06 -5.64 1.63
C VAL A 76 14.44 -4.76 0.54
N LEU A 77 13.57 -3.81 0.89
CA LEU A 77 12.90 -2.97 -0.11
C LEU A 77 13.86 -2.06 -0.87
N PRO A 78 14.84 -1.37 -0.24
CA PRO A 78 15.76 -0.51 -0.98
C PRO A 78 16.55 -1.26 -2.06
N GLY A 79 17.02 -2.48 -1.76
CA GLY A 79 17.70 -3.34 -2.74
C GLY A 79 16.80 -3.66 -3.93
N PHE A 80 15.59 -4.14 -3.66
CA PHE A 80 14.59 -4.44 -4.70
C PHE A 80 14.24 -3.21 -5.56
N LEU A 81 14.09 -2.03 -4.95
CA LEU A 81 13.81 -0.80 -5.68
C LEU A 81 14.97 -0.40 -6.61
N GLY A 82 16.22 -0.64 -6.18
CA GLY A 82 17.41 -0.44 -7.00
C GLY A 82 17.49 -1.42 -8.17
N GLU A 83 17.25 -2.71 -7.92
CA GLU A 83 17.22 -3.76 -8.97
C GLU A 83 16.16 -3.47 -10.04
N MET A 84 14.99 -3.01 -9.64
CA MET A 84 13.91 -2.63 -10.55
C MET A 84 14.09 -1.26 -11.20
N ASN A 85 15.14 -0.50 -10.82
CA ASN A 85 15.35 0.90 -11.19
C ASN A 85 14.07 1.74 -11.00
N ALA A 86 13.42 1.59 -9.84
CA ALA A 86 12.12 2.18 -9.56
C ALA A 86 12.19 3.70 -9.51
N GLY A 87 11.29 4.39 -10.22
CA GLY A 87 11.26 5.87 -10.24
C GLY A 87 10.47 6.51 -9.11
N VAL A 88 9.48 5.81 -8.53
CA VAL A 88 8.60 6.31 -7.46
C VAL A 88 8.15 5.14 -6.58
N MET A 89 8.12 5.35 -5.27
CA MET A 89 7.52 4.42 -4.31
C MET A 89 6.21 4.96 -3.75
N VAL A 90 5.18 4.12 -3.70
CA VAL A 90 3.89 4.43 -3.04
C VAL A 90 3.60 3.38 -1.98
N THR A 91 3.18 3.82 -0.80
CA THR A 91 2.82 2.93 0.32
C THR A 91 1.49 3.33 0.96
N ASP A 92 0.83 2.39 1.62
CA ASP A 92 -0.41 2.61 2.35
C ASP A 92 -0.15 3.15 3.77
N TYR A 93 -1.11 3.87 4.35
CA TYR A 93 -0.97 4.47 5.67
C TYR A 93 -1.24 3.49 6.82
N SER A 94 -0.38 3.53 7.83
CA SER A 94 -0.63 2.86 9.11
C SER A 94 -0.07 3.70 10.27
N PRO A 95 -0.88 3.97 11.32
CA PRO A 95 -0.43 4.68 12.51
C PRO A 95 0.35 3.78 13.48
N MET A 96 0.67 2.54 13.13
CA MET A 96 1.43 1.65 14.02
C MET A 96 2.91 2.06 14.07
N LYS A 97 3.51 1.97 15.27
CA LYS A 97 4.92 2.31 15.49
C LYS A 97 5.85 1.55 14.53
N ILE A 98 5.66 0.23 14.41
CA ILE A 98 6.48 -0.64 13.54
C ILE A 98 6.39 -0.23 12.07
N SER A 99 5.18 0.06 11.56
CA SER A 99 5.00 0.49 10.17
C SER A 99 5.67 1.84 9.89
N ARG A 100 5.57 2.79 10.82
CA ARG A 100 6.28 4.07 10.70
C ARG A 100 7.80 3.90 10.71
N GLN A 101 8.33 3.02 11.55
CA GLN A 101 9.76 2.73 11.63
C GLN A 101 10.29 2.14 10.31
N TRP A 102 9.58 1.15 9.75
CA TRP A 102 9.94 0.59 8.44
C TRP A 102 9.94 1.65 7.34
N LYS A 103 8.88 2.47 7.25
CA LYS A 103 8.81 3.55 6.25
C LYS A 103 9.94 4.57 6.42
N ALA A 104 10.24 4.96 7.65
CA ALA A 104 11.35 5.87 7.94
C ALA A 104 12.70 5.25 7.52
N GLY A 105 12.94 3.98 7.86
CA GLY A 105 14.15 3.25 7.47
C GLY A 105 14.32 3.13 5.95
N VAL A 106 13.25 2.81 5.22
CA VAL A 106 13.26 2.80 3.75
C VAL A 106 13.55 4.20 3.21
N SER A 107 12.86 5.23 3.72
CA SER A 107 12.99 6.60 3.21
C SER A 107 14.40 7.18 3.33
N GLN A 108 15.20 6.72 4.30
CA GLN A 108 16.59 7.13 4.49
C GLN A 108 17.56 6.45 3.51
N ARG A 109 17.15 5.34 2.87
CA ARG A 109 18.01 4.49 2.02
C ARG A 109 17.66 4.57 0.53
N ILE A 110 16.63 5.34 0.17
CA ILE A 110 16.20 5.53 -1.21
C ILE A 110 16.37 6.99 -1.61
N SER A 111 16.68 7.22 -2.88
CA SER A 111 16.76 8.56 -3.48
C SER A 111 15.49 8.96 -4.25
N ILE A 112 14.54 8.04 -4.41
CA ILE A 112 13.33 8.24 -5.20
C ILE A 112 12.19 8.80 -4.35
N PRO A 113 11.22 9.53 -4.94
CA PRO A 113 10.07 10.03 -4.20
C PRO A 113 9.25 8.91 -3.54
N LEU A 114 8.95 9.07 -2.25
CA LEU A 114 8.08 8.20 -1.46
C LEU A 114 6.77 8.92 -1.14
N TYR A 115 5.65 8.35 -1.60
CA TYR A 115 4.32 8.82 -1.27
C TYR A 115 3.63 7.85 -0.30
N GLU A 116 2.99 8.39 0.73
CA GLU A 116 2.11 7.63 1.61
C GLU A 116 0.66 8.05 1.37
N VAL A 117 -0.22 7.08 1.14
CA VAL A 117 -1.63 7.29 0.86
C VAL A 117 -2.48 6.58 1.90
N ASP A 118 -3.45 7.30 2.48
CA ASP A 118 -4.42 6.68 3.39
C ASP A 118 -5.50 5.94 2.58
N ALA A 119 -5.31 4.63 2.44
CA ALA A 119 -6.26 3.75 1.77
C ALA A 119 -7.19 3.02 2.74
N HIS A 120 -7.05 3.24 4.05
CA HIS A 120 -7.79 2.50 5.06
C HIS A 120 -8.97 3.29 5.63
N ASN A 121 -8.80 4.60 5.78
CA ASN A 121 -9.84 5.48 6.30
C ASN A 121 -10.58 6.18 5.16
N ILE A 122 -11.88 6.46 5.35
CA ILE A 122 -12.66 7.27 4.40
C ILE A 122 -12.08 8.68 4.32
N VAL A 123 -11.97 9.34 5.47
CA VAL A 123 -11.27 10.62 5.61
C VAL A 123 -9.84 10.32 6.07
N PRO A 124 -8.80 10.81 5.35
CA PRO A 124 -7.41 10.58 5.74
C PRO A 124 -7.15 10.99 7.19
N CYS A 125 -6.45 10.14 7.95
CA CYS A 125 -6.30 10.29 9.39
C CYS A 125 -5.69 11.65 9.80
N ARG A 126 -4.70 12.14 9.05
CA ARG A 126 -4.05 13.46 9.28
C ARG A 126 -4.92 14.66 8.89
N THR A 127 -5.96 14.43 8.09
CA THR A 127 -6.93 15.46 7.69
C THR A 127 -8.12 15.49 8.66
N ALA A 128 -8.54 14.31 9.14
CA ALA A 128 -9.69 14.15 10.03
C ALA A 128 -9.59 14.99 11.32
N SER A 129 -8.39 15.10 11.91
CA SER A 129 -8.11 16.02 13.01
C SER A 129 -6.61 16.28 13.13
N GLN A 130 -6.23 17.50 13.54
CA GLN A 130 -4.85 17.90 13.80
C GLN A 130 -4.34 17.48 15.19
N LYS A 131 -5.19 16.84 15.99
CA LYS A 131 -4.86 16.37 17.34
C LYS A 131 -5.61 15.09 17.69
N GLN A 132 -5.15 14.41 18.73
CA GLN A 132 -5.91 13.34 19.36
C GLN A 132 -7.23 13.88 19.92
N GLU A 133 -8.33 13.26 19.53
CA GLU A 133 -9.65 13.55 20.09
C GLU A 133 -9.88 12.71 21.34
N TYR A 134 -10.36 13.35 22.42
CA TYR A 134 -10.56 12.67 23.70
C TYR A 134 -11.85 11.85 23.75
N ALA A 135 -12.82 12.13 22.87
CA ALA A 135 -14.10 11.45 22.86
C ALA A 135 -14.71 11.38 21.46
N ALA A 136 -15.56 10.38 21.22
CA ALA A 136 -16.30 10.26 19.96
C ALA A 136 -17.15 11.50 19.65
N ARG A 137 -17.69 12.18 20.67
CA ARG A 137 -18.50 13.40 20.49
C ARG A 137 -17.73 14.58 19.88
N THR A 138 -16.40 14.64 20.05
CA THR A 138 -15.58 15.72 19.49
C THR A 138 -15.01 15.35 18.12
N PHE A 139 -14.79 14.07 17.87
CA PHE A 139 -14.34 13.58 16.56
C PHE A 139 -15.48 13.52 15.52
N ARG A 140 -16.68 13.07 15.92
CA ARG A 140 -17.80 12.82 15.01
C ARG A 140 -18.17 14.04 14.15
N PRO A 141 -18.33 15.26 14.69
CA PRO A 141 -18.68 16.43 13.88
C PRO A 141 -17.63 16.74 12.80
N LYS A 142 -16.33 16.55 13.11
CA LYS A 142 -15.23 16.78 12.18
C LYS A 142 -15.27 15.81 11.00
N ILE A 143 -15.45 14.51 11.30
CA ILE A 143 -15.61 13.50 10.26
C ILE A 143 -16.85 13.79 9.42
N THR A 144 -18.01 14.02 10.06
CA THR A 144 -19.28 14.25 9.37
C THR A 144 -19.19 15.43 8.40
N ALA A 145 -18.52 16.52 8.79
CA ALA A 145 -18.31 17.68 7.91
C ALA A 145 -17.47 17.33 6.66
N LEU A 146 -16.55 16.38 6.77
CA LEU A 146 -15.66 15.96 5.68
C LEU A 146 -16.23 14.81 4.83
N LEU A 147 -17.27 14.11 5.29
CA LEU A 147 -17.86 12.99 4.53
C LEU A 147 -18.33 13.40 3.13
N GLY A 148 -18.89 14.61 2.98
CA GLY A 148 -19.35 15.09 1.67
C GLY A 148 -18.24 15.16 0.62
N GLU A 149 -17.00 15.42 1.04
CA GLU A 149 -15.81 15.47 0.18
C GLU A 149 -15.19 14.09 -0.04
N PHE A 150 -15.01 13.30 1.02
CA PHE A 150 -14.21 12.09 1.00
C PHE A 150 -14.99 10.79 0.77
N LEU A 151 -16.28 10.74 1.14
CA LEU A 151 -17.11 9.57 0.91
C LEU A 151 -17.61 9.56 -0.53
N LYS A 152 -16.72 9.17 -1.44
CA LYS A 152 -16.97 9.08 -2.88
C LYS A 152 -16.87 7.64 -3.36
N PRO A 153 -17.58 7.29 -4.44
CA PRO A 153 -17.35 6.01 -5.10
C PRO A 153 -15.90 5.90 -5.58
N PHE A 154 -15.35 4.69 -5.54
CA PHE A 154 -14.03 4.42 -6.08
C PHE A 154 -14.11 4.32 -7.61
N PRO A 155 -13.14 4.87 -8.35
CA PRO A 155 -13.00 4.57 -9.77
C PRO A 155 -12.57 3.10 -9.94
N GLU A 156 -13.11 2.44 -10.95
CA GLU A 156 -12.70 1.07 -11.27
C GLU A 156 -11.23 1.02 -11.74
N PRO A 157 -10.40 0.12 -11.18
CA PRO A 157 -9.06 -0.10 -11.67
C PRO A 157 -9.09 -0.83 -13.03
N SER A 158 -9.06 -0.08 -14.13
CA SER A 158 -8.69 -0.55 -15.47
C SER A 158 -7.25 -1.09 -15.53
N ALA A 159 -7.01 -1.98 -16.50
CA ALA A 159 -5.72 -2.62 -16.73
C ALA A 159 -4.64 -1.61 -17.15
N MET A 160 -3.39 -1.88 -16.77
CA MET A 160 -2.23 -1.15 -17.25
C MET A 160 -1.88 -1.57 -18.69
N PRO A 161 -1.33 -0.66 -19.53
CA PRO A 161 -0.75 -1.04 -20.81
C PRO A 161 0.36 -2.08 -20.57
N SER A 162 0.28 -3.22 -21.25
CA SER A 162 1.21 -4.33 -21.05
C SER A 162 2.61 -3.95 -21.53
N ALA A 163 3.60 -3.94 -20.61
CA ALA A 163 5.01 -3.76 -20.94
C ALA A 163 5.85 -5.01 -20.63
N THR A 164 5.41 -5.86 -19.69
CA THR A 164 6.17 -7.03 -19.23
C THR A 164 5.21 -8.15 -18.83
N PRO A 165 5.46 -9.43 -19.20
CA PRO A 165 4.65 -10.54 -18.74
C PRO A 165 4.68 -10.64 -17.21
N CYS A 166 3.50 -10.71 -16.59
CA CYS A 166 3.37 -11.00 -15.15
C CYS A 166 3.70 -12.48 -14.92
N MET A 167 4.91 -12.76 -14.44
CA MET A 167 5.21 -14.06 -13.84
C MET A 167 4.54 -14.13 -12.46
N PRO A 168 3.91 -15.25 -12.08
CA PRO A 168 3.39 -15.42 -10.73
C PRO A 168 4.53 -15.41 -9.71
N ALA A 169 4.24 -14.92 -8.51
CA ALA A 169 5.11 -14.99 -7.36
C ALA A 169 5.36 -16.45 -6.96
N ASN A 170 6.58 -16.72 -6.49
CA ASN A 170 6.96 -18.03 -5.97
C ASN A 170 6.48 -18.14 -4.50
N TRP A 171 5.37 -18.85 -4.29
CA TRP A 171 4.68 -19.00 -3.00
C TRP A 171 5.25 -20.11 -2.13
#